data_AF-A0A0S6XEN8-F1
#
_entry.id   AF-A0A0S6XEN8-F1
#
_cell.length_a   1.000
_cell.length_b   1.000
_cell.length_c   1.000
_cell.angle_alpha   90.00
_cell.angle_beta   90.00
_cell.angle_gamma   90.00
#
_symmetry.space_group_name_H-M   'P 1'
#
loop_
_entity.id
_entity.type
_entity.pdbx_description
1 polymer ?
#
loop_
_entity_poly.entity_id
_entity_poly.type
_entity_poly.pdbx_seq_one_letter_code
_entity_poly.pdbx_strand_id
1 'polypeptide(L)'
;MIYLFGILSAVTLLLMQMSSNAPELADPPYDEATIVSLMTQIYESKLKLGVILPGDVIFAPPGGHNIDLSEISNVPLDSKVTSLMKRMPLPRYGAEFDFVLGARPVPYLDKWHLARSRDVNRFKYNAYVDSLDNTNVRSHDLAILQEASRDGFWMILDTNANSAKQIGHARDRKLLFDWIEKGAKG
;
A
#
# COMPACT_ATOMS: atom_id res chain seq x y z
N MET A 1 -9.78 -25.59 -15.46
CA MET A 1 -9.29 -24.37 -14.78
C MET A 1 -10.31 -23.89 -13.75
N ILE A 2 -10.64 -24.74 -12.76
CA ILE A 2 -11.75 -24.52 -11.79
C ILE A 2 -11.24 -24.68 -10.33
N TYR A 3 -10.11 -25.37 -10.13
CA TYR A 3 -9.60 -25.71 -8.79
C TYR A 3 -8.83 -24.59 -8.07
N LEU A 4 -8.37 -23.54 -8.76
CA LEU A 4 -7.68 -22.41 -8.10
C LEU A 4 -8.65 -21.43 -7.40
N PHE A 5 -9.90 -21.35 -7.87
CA PHE A 5 -10.90 -20.42 -7.35
C PHE A 5 -11.48 -20.87 -6.00
N GLY A 6 -11.62 -22.17 -5.77
CA GLY A 6 -12.13 -22.71 -4.50
C GLY A 6 -11.16 -22.50 -3.32
N ILE A 7 -9.85 -22.51 -3.58
CA ILE A 7 -8.83 -22.37 -2.53
C ILE A 7 -8.76 -20.91 -2.03
N LEU A 8 -8.89 -19.92 -2.93
CA LEU A 8 -8.81 -18.50 -2.56
C LEU A 8 -10.05 -18.05 -1.75
N SER A 9 -11.25 -18.54 -2.11
CA SER A 9 -12.47 -18.28 -1.34
C SER A 9 -12.45 -18.97 0.02
N ALA A 10 -11.93 -20.19 0.11
CA ALA A 10 -11.79 -20.89 1.40
C ALA A 10 -10.80 -20.18 2.33
N VAL A 11 -9.67 -19.67 1.81
CA VAL A 11 -8.70 -18.90 2.61
C VAL A 11 -9.30 -17.58 3.09
N THR A 12 -10.06 -16.88 2.25
CA THR A 12 -10.72 -15.61 2.63
C THR A 12 -11.80 -15.84 3.68
N LEU A 13 -12.61 -16.90 3.54
CA LEU A 13 -13.65 -17.25 4.49
C LEU A 13 -13.08 -17.74 5.83
N LEU A 14 -11.96 -18.49 5.80
CA LEU A 14 -11.23 -18.93 6.99
C LEU A 14 -10.61 -17.74 7.73
N LEU A 15 -10.04 -16.77 7.00
CA LEU A 15 -9.53 -15.51 7.57
C LEU A 15 -10.67 -14.66 8.20
N MET A 16 -11.87 -14.70 7.62
CA MET A 16 -13.05 -14.01 8.16
C MET A 16 -13.64 -14.69 9.40
N GLN A 17 -13.72 -16.02 9.45
CA GLN A 17 -14.21 -16.75 10.64
C GLN A 17 -13.24 -16.67 11.82
N MET A 18 -11.94 -16.51 11.57
CA MET A 18 -10.97 -16.23 12.62
C MET A 18 -11.07 -14.80 13.17
N SER A 19 -11.62 -13.86 12.37
CA SER A 19 -11.79 -12.45 12.77
C SER A 19 -13.02 -12.20 13.64
N SER A 20 -14.08 -13.01 13.57
CA SER A 20 -15.34 -12.75 14.28
C SER A 20 -15.40 -13.32 15.70
N ASN A 21 -14.45 -14.17 16.07
CA ASN A 21 -14.34 -14.78 17.41
C ASN A 21 -13.03 -14.43 18.14
N ALA A 22 -12.23 -13.52 17.57
CA ALA A 22 -11.04 -13.06 18.23
C ALA A 22 -11.45 -12.19 19.43
N PRO A 23 -10.89 -12.38 20.63
CA PRO A 23 -10.92 -11.31 21.64
C PRO A 23 -10.40 -10.04 20.98
N GLU A 24 -10.86 -8.87 21.44
CA GLU A 24 -10.32 -7.58 21.01
C GLU A 24 -8.80 -7.60 21.22
N LEU A 25 -8.09 -8.01 20.17
CA LEU A 25 -6.65 -8.16 20.19
C LEU A 25 -6.14 -6.73 20.21
N ALA A 26 -5.51 -6.35 21.32
CA ALA A 26 -4.71 -5.15 21.36
C ALA A 26 -3.86 -5.12 20.08
N ASP A 27 -3.90 -3.99 19.37
CA ASP A 27 -3.18 -3.86 18.10
C ASP A 27 -1.73 -4.34 18.31
N PRO A 28 -1.24 -5.29 17.50
CA PRO A 28 0.09 -5.82 17.68
C PRO A 28 1.10 -4.66 17.60
N PRO A 29 2.18 -4.66 18.39
CA PRO A 29 3.17 -3.60 18.32
C PRO A 29 3.77 -3.53 16.91
N TYR A 30 4.20 -2.32 16.49
CA TYR A 30 4.87 -2.12 15.21
C TYR A 30 6.07 -3.07 15.05
N ASP A 31 6.01 -3.91 14.02
CA ASP A 31 7.07 -4.83 13.64
C ASP A 31 7.45 -4.62 12.17
N GLU A 32 8.46 -3.79 11.97
CA GLU A 32 9.01 -3.48 10.66
C GLU A 32 9.48 -4.71 9.90
N ALA A 33 10.08 -5.69 10.58
CA ALA A 33 10.60 -6.89 9.93
C ALA A 33 9.46 -7.73 9.36
N THR A 34 8.36 -7.85 10.10
CA THR A 34 7.15 -8.52 9.63
C THR A 34 6.54 -7.78 8.43
N ILE A 35 6.40 -6.45 8.48
CA ILE A 35 5.85 -5.66 7.36
C ILE A 35 6.72 -5.83 6.10
N VAL A 36 8.03 -5.69 6.23
CA VAL A 36 8.98 -5.87 5.10
C VAL A 36 8.89 -7.28 4.53
N SER A 37 8.83 -8.30 5.40
CA SER A 37 8.70 -9.70 4.98
C SER A 37 7.42 -9.95 4.20
N LEU A 38 6.28 -9.46 4.70
CA LEU A 38 4.97 -9.60 4.04
C LEU A 38 4.96 -8.91 2.67
N MET A 39 5.43 -7.66 2.60
CA MET A 39 5.52 -6.93 1.33
C MET A 39 6.42 -7.66 0.33
N THR A 40 7.57 -8.17 0.78
CA THR A 40 8.49 -8.97 -0.05
C THR A 40 7.80 -10.22 -0.59
N GLN A 41 7.10 -10.96 0.26
CA GLN A 41 6.37 -12.17 -0.14
C GLN A 41 5.28 -11.87 -1.18
N ILE A 42 4.57 -10.74 -1.07
CA ILE A 42 3.57 -10.34 -2.07
C ILE A 42 4.22 -10.10 -3.43
N TYR A 43 5.32 -9.34 -3.49
CA TYR A 43 6.03 -9.08 -4.75
C TYR A 43 6.61 -10.35 -5.35
N GLU A 44 7.25 -11.20 -4.54
CA GLU A 44 7.78 -12.49 -5.00
C GLU A 44 6.67 -13.41 -5.53
N SER A 45 5.51 -13.42 -4.89
CA SER A 45 4.36 -14.21 -5.34
C SER A 45 3.86 -13.70 -6.69
N LYS A 46 3.75 -12.38 -6.86
CA LYS A 46 3.37 -11.77 -8.15
C LYS A 46 4.37 -12.08 -9.26
N LEU A 47 5.68 -12.07 -8.96
CA LEU A 47 6.72 -12.48 -9.91
C LEU A 47 6.56 -13.95 -10.32
N LYS A 48 6.40 -14.85 -9.34
CA LYS A 48 6.23 -16.30 -9.59
C LYS A 48 4.97 -16.62 -10.41
N LEU A 49 3.91 -15.84 -10.22
CA LEU A 49 2.67 -15.95 -10.98
C LEU A 49 2.71 -15.28 -12.36
N GLY A 50 3.79 -14.56 -12.70
CA GLY A 50 3.90 -13.81 -13.94
C GLY A 50 2.97 -12.60 -14.02
N VAL A 51 2.49 -12.09 -12.88
CA VAL A 51 1.63 -10.90 -12.80
C VAL A 51 2.45 -9.62 -13.02
N ILE A 52 3.71 -9.65 -12.60
CA ILE A 52 4.69 -8.57 -12.82
C ILE A 52 5.99 -9.17 -13.34
N LEU A 53 6.80 -8.35 -14.01
CA LEU A 53 8.11 -8.72 -14.53
C LEU A 53 9.20 -8.42 -13.50
N PRO A 54 10.37 -9.10 -13.55
CA PRO A 54 11.51 -8.80 -12.68
C PRO A 54 11.96 -7.33 -12.73
N GLY A 55 11.73 -6.64 -13.84
CA GLY A 55 12.05 -5.21 -13.99
C GLY A 55 11.08 -4.26 -13.28
N ASP A 56 9.87 -4.71 -12.93
CA ASP A 56 8.80 -3.86 -12.40
C ASP A 56 8.95 -3.56 -10.91
N VAL A 57 9.83 -4.29 -10.22
CA VAL A 57 10.08 -4.18 -8.78
C VAL A 57 11.57 -4.02 -8.50
N ILE A 58 11.89 -3.23 -7.49
CA ILE A 58 13.23 -3.01 -6.97
C ILE A 58 13.23 -3.47 -5.52
N PHE A 59 13.89 -4.60 -5.25
CA PHE A 59 14.11 -5.09 -3.89
C PHE A 59 15.18 -4.26 -3.19
N ALA A 60 15.04 -4.08 -1.88
CA ALA A 60 16.00 -3.32 -1.09
C ALA A 60 17.36 -4.04 -1.04
N PRO A 61 18.49 -3.32 -1.25
CA PRO A 61 19.82 -3.88 -0.99
C PRO A 61 20.04 -4.02 0.53
N PRO A 62 21.12 -4.69 0.99
CA PRO A 62 21.39 -4.89 2.42
C PRO A 62 21.46 -3.61 3.27
N GLY A 63 21.76 -2.44 2.67
CA GLY A 63 21.76 -1.13 3.33
C GLY A 63 20.47 -0.32 3.17
N GLY A 64 19.46 -0.88 2.49
CA GLY A 64 18.23 -0.19 2.10
C GLY A 64 18.39 0.71 0.87
N HIS A 65 17.25 1.16 0.33
CA HIS A 65 17.19 2.08 -0.79
C HIS A 65 17.83 3.42 -0.46
N ASN A 66 18.47 4.03 -1.45
CA ASN A 66 18.90 5.42 -1.37
C ASN A 66 17.74 6.33 -1.77
N ILE A 67 16.99 6.83 -0.79
CA ILE A 67 15.83 7.71 -1.01
C ILE A 67 16.24 9.14 -0.67
N ASP A 68 16.09 10.04 -1.63
CA ASP A 68 16.30 11.48 -1.43
C ASP A 68 15.08 12.10 -0.73
N LEU A 69 15.27 12.53 0.52
CA LEU A 69 14.22 13.13 1.35
C LEU A 69 14.21 14.66 1.29
N SER A 70 15.06 15.29 0.46
CA SER A 70 15.26 16.74 0.46
C SER A 70 14.01 17.57 0.15
N GLU A 71 13.07 17.03 -0.64
CA GLU A 71 11.80 17.71 -1.00
C GLU A 71 10.73 17.59 0.10
N ILE A 72 10.96 16.80 1.16
CA ILE A 72 10.05 16.74 2.33
C ILE A 72 10.44 17.85 3.31
N SER A 73 10.22 19.10 2.92
CA SER A 73 10.71 20.26 3.67
C SER A 73 9.81 20.69 4.84
N ASN A 74 8.51 20.34 4.82
CA ASN A 74 7.53 20.93 5.75
C ASN A 74 7.10 20.02 6.91
N VAL A 75 7.24 18.70 6.77
CA VAL A 75 6.93 17.72 7.84
C VAL A 75 7.98 16.61 7.80
N PRO A 76 8.97 16.60 8.70
CA PRO A 76 9.96 15.52 8.73
C PRO A 76 9.27 14.19 8.97
N LEU A 77 9.70 13.15 8.25
CA LEU A 77 9.21 11.79 8.45
C LEU A 77 9.76 11.22 9.75
N ASP A 78 8.94 10.42 10.45
CA ASP A 78 9.42 9.64 11.57
C ASP A 78 10.50 8.64 11.08
N SER A 79 11.43 8.32 11.97
CA SER A 79 12.53 7.39 11.66
C SER A 79 12.04 6.01 11.24
N LYS A 80 10.91 5.54 11.81
CA LYS A 80 10.24 4.28 11.43
C LYS A 80 9.77 4.32 9.98
N VAL A 81 9.09 5.38 9.56
CA VAL A 81 8.61 5.55 8.19
C VAL A 81 9.79 5.57 7.23
N THR A 82 10.83 6.34 7.55
CA THR A 82 12.06 6.41 6.75
C THR A 82 12.74 5.04 6.64
N SER A 83 12.87 4.30 7.75
CA SER A 83 13.47 2.96 7.77
C SER A 83 12.67 1.98 6.93
N LEU A 84 11.35 1.96 7.09
CA LEU A 84 10.44 1.09 6.36
C LEU A 84 10.51 1.34 4.85
N MET A 85 10.43 2.60 4.42
CA MET A 85 10.56 2.97 3.01
C MET A 85 11.86 2.47 2.39
N LYS A 86 12.97 2.52 3.12
CA LYS A 86 14.28 2.04 2.65
C LYS A 86 14.35 0.52 2.54
N ARG A 87 13.56 -0.23 3.31
CA ARG A 87 13.67 -1.69 3.38
C ARG A 87 12.63 -2.44 2.58
N MET A 88 11.49 -1.83 2.27
CA MET A 88 10.45 -2.48 1.48
C MET A 88 10.85 -2.62 0.00
N PRO A 89 10.38 -3.67 -0.70
CA PRO A 89 10.38 -3.65 -2.16
C PRO A 89 9.51 -2.50 -2.69
N LEU A 90 10.00 -1.83 -3.72
CA LEU A 90 9.33 -0.68 -4.33
C LEU A 90 9.05 -0.95 -5.81
N PRO A 91 7.94 -0.44 -6.37
CA PRO A 91 7.74 -0.51 -7.80
C PRO A 91 8.77 0.37 -8.51
N ARG A 92 9.23 -0.07 -9.68
CA ARG A 92 9.98 0.79 -10.58
C ARG A 92 9.05 1.90 -11.08
N TYR A 93 9.60 3.10 -11.26
CA TYR A 93 8.86 4.18 -11.90
C TYR A 93 8.38 3.76 -13.30
N GLY A 94 7.11 4.02 -13.60
CA GLY A 94 6.47 3.63 -14.86
C GLY A 94 6.01 2.18 -14.94
N ALA A 95 6.20 1.36 -13.89
CA ALA A 95 5.63 0.02 -13.84
C ALA A 95 4.09 0.11 -13.77
N GLU A 96 3.41 -0.52 -14.72
CA GLU A 96 1.95 -0.51 -14.82
C GLU A 96 1.37 -1.84 -14.39
N PHE A 97 1.17 -1.99 -13.08
CA PHE A 97 0.48 -3.16 -12.53
C PHE A 97 -0.33 -2.80 -11.28
N ASP A 98 -1.36 -3.61 -11.05
CA ASP A 98 -2.17 -3.53 -9.85
C ASP A 98 -1.52 -4.35 -8.73
N PHE A 99 -1.22 -3.69 -7.61
CA PHE A 99 -0.78 -4.37 -6.40
C PHE A 99 -1.96 -5.12 -5.76
N VAL A 100 -3.10 -4.45 -5.68
CA VAL A 100 -4.43 -5.00 -5.43
C VAL A 100 -5.34 -4.47 -6.55
N LEU A 101 -6.41 -5.18 -6.93
CA LEU A 101 -7.28 -4.79 -8.04
C LEU A 101 -7.64 -3.29 -8.00
N GLY A 102 -7.24 -2.54 -9.04
CA GLY A 102 -7.45 -1.09 -9.16
C GLY A 102 -6.46 -0.19 -8.42
N ALA A 103 -5.65 -0.72 -7.50
CA ALA A 103 -4.71 0.04 -6.69
C ALA A 103 -3.25 -0.29 -7.02
N ARG A 104 -2.47 0.76 -7.28
CA ARG A 104 -1.06 0.69 -7.62
C ARG A 104 -0.19 0.96 -6.39
N PRO A 105 1.00 0.34 -6.29
CA PRO A 105 1.94 0.67 -5.23
C PRO A 105 2.61 2.02 -5.49
N VAL A 106 3.01 2.71 -4.42
CA VAL A 106 3.61 4.05 -4.51
C VAL A 106 5.13 3.95 -4.67
N PRO A 107 5.74 4.51 -5.75
CA PRO A 107 7.19 4.50 -5.95
C PRO A 107 7.86 5.65 -5.19
N TYR A 108 8.55 5.41 -4.08
CA TYR A 108 9.18 6.50 -3.31
C TYR A 108 10.61 6.87 -3.75
N LEU A 109 11.17 6.20 -4.75
CA LEU A 109 12.57 6.42 -5.16
C LEU A 109 12.79 7.78 -5.82
N ASP A 110 11.76 8.31 -6.49
CA ASP A 110 11.80 9.62 -7.10
C ASP A 110 11.17 10.66 -6.16
N LYS A 111 11.84 11.81 -6.04
CA LYS A 111 11.48 12.87 -5.10
C LYS A 111 10.07 13.44 -5.34
N TRP A 112 9.60 13.46 -6.59
CA TRP A 112 8.25 13.93 -6.91
C TRP A 112 7.17 12.98 -6.42
N HIS A 113 7.38 11.68 -6.59
CA HIS A 113 6.44 10.67 -6.11
C HIS A 113 6.42 10.58 -4.60
N LEU A 114 7.59 10.76 -3.98
CA LEU A 114 7.70 10.88 -2.54
C LEU A 114 6.88 12.06 -2.02
N ALA A 115 7.10 13.28 -2.54
CA ALA A 115 6.32 14.45 -2.17
C ALA A 115 4.81 14.22 -2.40
N ARG A 116 4.44 13.67 -3.56
CA ARG A 116 3.04 13.35 -3.91
C ARG A 116 2.39 12.35 -2.94
N SER A 117 3.14 11.37 -2.43
CA SER A 117 2.64 10.42 -1.43
C SER A 117 2.29 11.08 -0.09
N ARG A 118 2.70 12.33 0.11
CA ARG A 118 2.38 13.16 1.27
C ARG A 118 1.16 14.05 1.06
N ASP A 119 0.57 14.05 -0.14
CA ASP A 119 -0.62 14.83 -0.50
C ASP A 119 -1.79 13.90 -0.86
N VAL A 120 -2.41 13.29 0.16
CA VAL A 120 -3.48 12.30 0.00
C VAL A 120 -4.80 12.89 -0.48
N ASN A 121 -4.93 14.22 -0.47
CA ASN A 121 -6.08 14.91 -1.04
C ASN A 121 -5.99 14.99 -2.58
N ARG A 122 -4.85 14.62 -3.18
CA ARG A 122 -4.58 14.82 -4.61
C ARG A 122 -4.49 13.51 -5.39
N PHE A 123 -5.64 13.06 -5.91
CA PHE A 123 -5.76 11.80 -6.66
C PHE A 123 -5.26 11.85 -8.11
N LYS A 124 -5.06 13.04 -8.71
CA LYS A 124 -4.68 13.20 -10.13
C LYS A 124 -3.18 13.41 -10.35
N TYR A 125 -2.55 12.65 -11.24
CA TYR A 125 -1.11 12.67 -11.55
C TYR A 125 -0.62 13.97 -12.23
N ASN A 126 -1.47 14.71 -12.94
CA ASN A 126 -1.07 15.83 -13.81
C ASN A 126 -0.99 17.19 -13.11
N ALA A 127 -0.54 17.22 -11.88
CA ALA A 127 -0.74 18.37 -11.01
C ALA A 127 0.63 18.94 -10.60
N TYR A 128 0.91 20.19 -10.98
CA TYR A 128 2.19 20.86 -10.72
C TYR A 128 2.58 20.78 -9.24
N VAL A 129 3.86 20.54 -8.98
CA VAL A 129 4.37 20.24 -7.64
C VAL A 129 4.38 21.45 -6.73
N ASP A 130 4.47 22.65 -7.30
CA ASP A 130 4.47 23.92 -6.56
C ASP A 130 3.18 24.17 -5.75
N SER A 131 2.19 23.28 -5.85
CA SER A 131 0.94 23.33 -5.09
C SER A 131 0.64 22.04 -4.31
N LEU A 132 1.64 21.20 -4.01
CA LEU A 132 1.42 20.03 -3.14
C LEU A 132 1.28 20.45 -1.67
N ASP A 133 0.25 19.94 -1.02
CA ASP A 133 0.12 20.02 0.43
C ASP A 133 0.71 18.77 1.08
N ASN A 134 1.99 18.85 1.46
CA ASN A 134 2.69 17.73 2.10
C ASN A 134 2.36 17.57 3.60
N THR A 135 1.40 18.32 4.14
CA THR A 135 1.03 18.31 5.57
C THR A 135 -0.18 17.43 5.88
N ASN A 136 -0.90 16.97 4.86
CA ASN A 136 -2.11 16.18 5.05
C ASN A 136 -1.86 14.68 5.34
N VAL A 137 -0.59 14.26 5.35
CA VAL A 137 -0.13 12.98 5.88
C VAL A 137 0.76 13.22 7.10
N ARG A 138 0.50 12.50 8.20
CA ARG A 138 1.25 12.61 9.46
C ARG A 138 2.67 12.04 9.32
N SER A 139 3.62 12.49 10.14
CA SER A 139 5.02 12.03 10.07
C SER A 139 5.21 10.52 10.24
N HIS A 140 4.28 9.85 10.94
CA HIS A 140 4.24 8.39 11.16
C HIS A 140 3.39 7.61 10.15
N ASP A 141 2.71 8.30 9.23
CA ASP A 141 1.87 7.68 8.21
C ASP A 141 2.67 7.48 6.90
N LEU A 142 2.51 6.32 6.25
CA LEU A 142 3.14 5.96 4.98
C LEU A 142 2.09 5.53 3.94
N ALA A 143 2.03 6.21 2.80
CA ALA A 143 1.05 5.92 1.76
C ALA A 143 1.47 4.77 0.83
N ILE A 144 1.10 3.54 1.16
CA ILE A 144 1.59 2.32 0.49
C ILE A 144 0.91 2.00 -0.84
N LEU A 145 -0.36 2.37 -1.02
CA LEU A 145 -1.13 2.14 -2.26
C LEU A 145 -1.90 3.37 -2.68
N GLN A 146 -2.18 3.49 -3.97
CA GLN A 146 -3.03 4.51 -4.56
C GLN A 146 -3.92 3.89 -5.65
N GLU A 147 -5.22 4.15 -5.59
CA GLU A 147 -6.11 4.05 -6.75
C GLU A 147 -6.12 5.39 -7.50
N ALA A 148 -5.61 5.40 -8.73
CA ALA A 148 -5.48 6.61 -9.55
C ALA A 148 -6.77 6.91 -10.34
N SER A 149 -7.93 6.90 -9.67
CA SER A 149 -9.22 7.27 -10.25
C SER A 149 -9.72 8.62 -9.69
N ARG A 150 -10.75 9.22 -10.31
CA ARG A 150 -11.31 10.51 -9.86
C ARG A 150 -11.85 10.44 -8.43
N ASP A 151 -12.33 9.27 -8.03
CA ASP A 151 -12.92 8.97 -6.72
C ASP A 151 -12.06 7.93 -5.96
N GLY A 152 -10.78 7.85 -6.29
CA GLY A 152 -9.89 6.83 -5.76
C GLY A 152 -9.57 6.97 -4.28
N PHE A 153 -8.67 6.12 -3.82
CA PHE A 153 -8.20 6.09 -2.45
C PHE A 153 -6.68 5.99 -2.36
N TRP A 154 -6.18 6.32 -1.19
CA TRP A 154 -4.86 5.98 -0.69
C TRP A 154 -4.98 4.96 0.43
N MET A 155 -4.07 4.00 0.47
CA MET A 155 -3.90 3.15 1.65
C MET A 155 -2.72 3.68 2.45
N ILE A 156 -2.98 4.05 3.69
CA ILE A 156 -2.01 4.66 4.60
C ILE A 156 -1.71 3.67 5.73
N LEU A 157 -0.44 3.35 5.91
CA LEU A 157 0.08 2.60 7.04
C LEU A 157 0.49 3.57 8.14
N ASP A 158 -0.14 3.46 9.30
CA ASP A 158 0.22 4.19 10.52
C ASP A 158 1.26 3.36 11.31
N THR A 159 2.51 3.82 11.32
CA THR A 159 3.62 3.11 11.98
C THR A 159 3.61 3.23 13.51
N ASN A 160 2.74 4.06 14.08
CA ASN A 160 2.55 4.17 15.53
C ASN A 160 1.41 3.27 16.00
N ALA A 161 0.32 3.21 15.25
CA ALA A 161 -0.80 2.31 15.54
C ALA A 161 -0.62 0.89 14.97
N ASN A 162 0.41 0.68 14.14
CA ASN A 162 0.63 -0.58 13.41
C ASN A 162 -0.60 -1.06 12.63
N SER A 163 -1.31 -0.13 12.01
CA SER A 163 -2.56 -0.38 11.30
C SER A 163 -2.58 0.30 9.94
N ALA A 164 -3.37 -0.24 9.01
CA ALA A 164 -3.58 0.36 7.70
C ALA A 164 -5.00 0.92 7.60
N LYS A 165 -5.13 2.13 7.07
CA LYS A 165 -6.40 2.81 6.83
C LYS A 165 -6.52 3.24 5.38
N GLN A 166 -7.72 3.14 4.84
CA GLN A 166 -8.04 3.68 3.52
C GLN A 166 -8.52 5.13 3.67
N ILE A 167 -7.93 6.04 2.90
CA ILE A 167 -8.31 7.46 2.82
C ILE A 167 -8.72 7.76 1.38
N GLY A 168 -9.97 8.15 1.14
CA GLY A 168 -10.46 8.39 -0.22
C GLY A 168 -11.81 9.09 -0.24
N HIS A 169 -12.26 9.47 -1.44
CA HIS A 169 -13.62 9.96 -1.59
C HIS A 169 -14.61 8.79 -1.41
N ALA A 170 -15.44 8.88 -0.38
CA ALA A 170 -16.28 7.80 0.15
C ALA A 170 -17.37 7.23 -0.80
N ARG A 171 -17.36 7.52 -2.11
CA ARG A 171 -18.52 7.29 -2.97
C ARG A 171 -18.79 5.83 -3.35
N ASP A 172 -17.81 4.93 -3.36
CA ASP A 172 -18.04 3.54 -3.78
C ASP A 172 -17.56 2.48 -2.79
N ARG A 173 -17.75 2.72 -1.48
CA ARG A 173 -17.69 1.65 -0.46
C ARG A 173 -18.70 0.53 -0.69
N LYS A 174 -19.69 0.72 -1.56
CA LYS A 174 -20.73 -0.28 -1.80
C LYS A 174 -20.30 -1.37 -2.79
N LEU A 175 -19.48 -1.07 -3.80
CA LEU A 175 -19.26 -2.00 -4.92
C LEU A 175 -18.23 -3.10 -4.63
N LEU A 176 -17.13 -2.78 -3.93
CA LEU A 176 -16.12 -3.78 -3.57
C LEU A 176 -16.66 -4.77 -2.52
N PHE A 177 -17.40 -4.26 -1.53
CA PHE A 177 -18.04 -5.09 -0.50
C PHE A 177 -19.28 -5.83 -1.02
N ASP A 178 -20.14 -5.23 -1.86
CA ASP A 178 -21.24 -5.95 -2.52
C ASP A 178 -20.73 -7.09 -3.41
N TRP A 179 -19.56 -6.94 -4.04
CA TRP A 179 -18.98 -8.00 -4.87
C TRP A 179 -18.43 -9.16 -4.04
N ILE A 180 -17.76 -8.87 -2.92
CA ILE A 180 -17.30 -9.89 -1.96
C ILE A 180 -18.49 -10.61 -1.30
N GLU A 181 -19.53 -9.86 -0.90
CA GLU A 181 -20.73 -10.42 -0.29
C GLU A 181 -21.61 -11.22 -1.27
N LYS A 182 -21.70 -10.79 -2.53
CA LYS A 182 -22.41 -11.55 -3.58
C LYS A 182 -21.63 -12.77 -4.04
N GLY A 183 -20.30 -12.68 -4.10
CA GLY A 183 -19.42 -13.80 -4.42
C GLY A 183 -19.35 -14.86 -3.32
N ALA A 184 -19.55 -14.49 -2.05
CA ALA A 184 -19.62 -15.42 -0.92
C ALA A 184 -20.98 -16.12 -0.75
N LYS A 185 -22.01 -15.69 -1.49
CA LYS A 185 -23.37 -16.26 -1.47
C LYS A 185 -23.73 -17.05 -2.74
N GLY A 186 -22.76 -17.29 -3.63
CA GLY A 186 -22.92 -18.06 -4.87
C GLY A 186 -22.13 -19.36 -4.84
#